data_AF-A0A1W2TE87-F1
#
_entry.id   AF-A0A1W2TE87-F1
#
_cell.length_a   1.000
_cell.length_b   1.000
_cell.length_c   1.000
_cell.angle_alpha   90.00
_cell.angle_beta   90.00
_cell.angle_gamma   90.00
#
_symmetry.space_group_name_H-M   'P 1'
#
loop_
_entity.id
_entity.type
_entity.pdbx_description
1 polymer ?
#
loop_
_entity_poly.entity_id
_entity_poly.type
_entity_poly.pdbx_seq_one_letter_code
_entity_poly.pdbx_strand_id
1 'polypeptide(L)'
;MGGLAFASGPNPVFTPRMKPSVYRAVRDRCQEALRRLFVVVATPIEGPAKTSFGDIDLFVAWRREETFPHSAARTGAKLPPPKEAIFQALGAIRSKSEHAHIATLAIPWPTDIPYDGAEPATTGRVPETPAADDESARPSPSPSPCIQVDVHVCPTLELLQWMLFKHAHGDLWNVLGSTIRPLGLTIDEEALYVRVPEIEASNKKLAKVRLSAEPAEILSFLGLASDAGQWEAPFARDEDVFEYAATCRLFWVRPAHDDDNNNNNGGAGEEGTEEGPAADRRKLKSNDRRRMEYRPLFRKWIDEFLPACRAAGRSGGGGGGGGGTSATMPTRDAVRAQAFARFPGAAPAYAARLAAWRAATQRQALWRDVIKPAVPAADPGGGLEAQQRRGCCCAALKKIILAGDDGFGGIVAPPHLKRPGPGSGSGGVGNDNDDDDNDDNTLFDEDAVRAWVAANWRRVGDAAWEANRLRKEAKGPPKRTVSGQEKQSAEDAAGEVVAGAG
;
A
#
# COMPACT_ATOMS: atom_id res chain seq x y z
N MET A 1 -14.19 13.61 6.36
CA MET A 1 -14.61 13.53 4.95
C MET A 1 -14.67 12.05 4.60
N GLY A 2 -15.91 11.57 4.49
CA GLY A 2 -16.37 10.20 4.39
C GLY A 2 -17.85 10.26 3.95
N GLY A 3 -18.49 9.15 3.58
CA GLY A 3 -19.90 9.16 3.13
C GLY A 3 -20.15 9.43 1.63
N LEU A 4 -19.15 9.27 0.77
CA LEU A 4 -19.26 9.52 -0.68
C LEU A 4 -19.18 8.25 -1.53
N ALA A 5 -19.17 7.06 -0.92
CA ALA A 5 -18.95 5.80 -1.63
C ALA A 5 -20.01 5.54 -2.70
N PHE A 6 -21.22 6.08 -2.54
CA PHE A 6 -22.34 5.88 -3.46
C PHE A 6 -22.74 7.12 -4.28
N ALA A 7 -21.96 8.20 -4.17
CA ALA A 7 -22.25 9.47 -4.83
C ALA A 7 -22.08 9.43 -6.37
N SER A 8 -21.41 8.40 -6.90
CA SER A 8 -21.15 8.23 -8.33
C SER A 8 -21.37 6.79 -8.80
N GLY A 9 -21.55 6.64 -10.13
CA GLY A 9 -21.82 5.37 -10.81
C GLY A 9 -23.28 5.21 -11.24
N PRO A 10 -23.66 4.04 -11.79
CA PRO A 10 -25.05 3.76 -12.14
C PRO A 10 -25.91 3.81 -10.86
N ASN A 11 -27.04 4.52 -10.93
CA ASN A 11 -27.99 4.73 -9.82
C ASN A 11 -27.30 5.29 -8.56
N PRO A 12 -26.83 6.56 -8.57
CA PRO A 12 -26.22 7.17 -7.39
C PRO A 12 -27.20 7.18 -6.20
N VAL A 13 -26.69 6.96 -5.00
CA VAL A 13 -27.49 7.01 -3.76
C VAL A 13 -27.12 8.27 -3.00
N PHE A 14 -28.13 9.02 -2.58
CA PHE A 14 -27.95 10.22 -1.79
C PHE A 14 -27.64 9.88 -0.33
N THR A 15 -26.40 10.14 0.10
CA THR A 15 -25.92 9.92 1.48
C THR A 15 -25.53 11.25 2.14
N PRO A 16 -26.50 12.03 2.66
CA PRO A 16 -26.22 13.32 3.27
C PRO A 16 -25.42 13.20 4.57
N ARG A 17 -24.80 14.32 4.97
CA ARG A 17 -24.10 14.41 6.25
C ARG A 17 -25.09 14.38 7.41
N MET A 18 -24.79 13.61 8.45
CA MET A 18 -25.60 13.43 9.65
C MET A 18 -25.21 14.41 10.75
N LYS A 19 -26.20 14.91 11.50
CA LYS A 19 -25.99 15.58 12.80
C LYS A 19 -25.60 14.56 13.87
N PRO A 20 -24.95 14.97 14.98
CA PRO A 20 -24.48 14.04 16.01
C PRO A 20 -25.58 13.18 16.63
N SER A 21 -26.80 13.72 16.79
CA SER A 21 -27.96 12.95 17.29
C SER A 21 -28.36 11.80 16.37
N VAL A 22 -28.46 12.07 15.07
CA VAL A 22 -28.77 11.06 14.04
C VAL A 22 -27.67 10.01 13.98
N TYR A 23 -26.42 10.45 13.90
CA TYR A 23 -25.26 9.56 13.86
C TYR A 23 -25.26 8.59 15.04
N ARG A 24 -25.40 9.08 16.28
CA ARG A 24 -25.41 8.22 17.47
C ARG A 24 -26.57 7.24 17.45
N ALA A 25 -27.79 7.70 17.16
CA ALA A 25 -28.97 6.84 17.13
C ALA A 25 -28.84 5.72 16.10
N VAL A 26 -28.35 6.03 14.90
CA VAL A 26 -28.18 5.03 13.83
C VAL A 26 -27.01 4.10 14.10
N ARG A 27 -25.88 4.63 14.57
CA ARG A 27 -24.73 3.82 15.02
C ARG A 27 -25.17 2.79 16.06
N ASP A 28 -25.93 3.20 17.07
CA ASP A 28 -26.34 2.32 18.15
C ASP A 28 -27.30 1.22 17.66
N ARG A 29 -28.22 1.53 16.73
CA ARG A 29 -29.07 0.53 16.04
C ARG A 29 -28.26 -0.45 15.22
N CYS A 30 -27.30 0.04 14.44
CA CYS A 30 -26.40 -0.83 13.67
C CYS A 30 -25.60 -1.74 14.60
N GLN A 31 -25.07 -1.21 15.70
CA GLN A 31 -24.36 -2.02 16.68
C GLN A 31 -25.26 -3.09 17.31
N GLU A 32 -26.49 -2.75 17.68
CA GLU A 32 -27.46 -3.72 18.21
C GLU A 32 -27.75 -4.85 17.22
N ALA A 33 -28.01 -4.51 15.96
CA ALA A 33 -28.24 -5.49 14.90
C ALA A 33 -27.03 -6.40 14.69
N LEU A 34 -25.82 -5.83 14.61
CA LEU A 34 -24.59 -6.59 14.39
C LEU A 34 -24.19 -7.44 15.60
N ARG A 35 -24.54 -7.03 16.82
CA ARG A 35 -24.32 -7.84 18.03
C ARG A 35 -25.11 -9.14 18.03
N ARG A 36 -26.09 -9.32 17.13
CA ARG A 36 -26.77 -10.62 16.91
C ARG A 36 -25.94 -11.57 16.06
N LEU A 37 -25.01 -11.07 15.25
CA LEU A 37 -24.15 -11.84 14.35
C LEU A 37 -22.72 -12.01 14.89
N PHE A 38 -22.22 -10.99 15.62
CA PHE A 38 -20.85 -10.94 16.11
C PHE A 38 -20.83 -10.78 17.64
N VAL A 39 -19.81 -11.36 18.26
CA VAL A 39 -19.58 -11.21 19.71
C VAL A 39 -19.06 -9.82 20.02
N VAL A 40 -18.14 -9.32 19.18
CA VAL A 40 -17.49 -8.03 19.36
C VAL A 40 -17.95 -7.08 18.26
N VAL A 41 -18.49 -5.94 18.65
CA VAL A 41 -18.89 -4.85 17.76
C VAL A 41 -18.49 -3.53 18.40
N ALA A 42 -17.69 -2.74 17.69
CA ALA A 42 -17.12 -1.50 18.20
C ALA A 42 -17.04 -0.43 17.09
N THR A 43 -16.82 0.82 17.51
CA THR A 43 -16.49 1.94 16.63
C THR A 43 -15.24 2.64 17.17
N PRO A 44 -14.36 3.19 16.31
CA PRO A 44 -13.20 3.94 16.78
C PRO A 44 -13.64 5.21 17.54
N ILE A 45 -12.76 5.72 18.39
CA ILE A 45 -13.00 7.00 19.05
C ILE A 45 -13.09 8.10 17.99
N GLU A 46 -14.13 8.91 18.08
CA GLU A 46 -14.38 9.98 17.11
C GLU A 46 -13.29 11.08 17.18
N GLY A 47 -13.12 11.80 16.07
CA GLY A 47 -12.27 12.99 16.05
C GLY A 47 -12.87 14.13 16.87
N PRO A 48 -12.05 15.11 17.30
CA PRO A 48 -12.49 16.22 18.13
C PRO A 48 -13.58 17.06 17.45
N ALA A 49 -14.47 17.64 18.27
CA ALA A 49 -15.43 18.68 17.89
C ALA A 49 -16.25 18.41 16.61
N LYS A 50 -16.49 17.14 16.24
CA LYS A 50 -17.24 16.80 15.02
C LYS A 50 -18.69 17.26 15.13
N THR A 51 -19.05 18.25 14.33
CA THR A 51 -20.44 18.76 14.22
C THR A 51 -21.28 18.03 13.17
N SER A 52 -20.64 17.22 12.31
CA SER A 52 -21.33 16.37 11.33
C SER A 52 -20.54 15.13 10.96
N PHE A 53 -21.24 14.09 10.48
CA PHE A 53 -20.71 12.78 10.10
C PHE A 53 -21.13 12.42 8.68
N GLY A 54 -20.32 11.68 7.93
CA GLY A 54 -20.64 11.29 6.54
C GLY A 54 -20.99 9.82 6.43
N ASP A 55 -20.38 9.04 7.30
CA ASP A 55 -20.41 7.60 7.38
C ASP A 55 -20.39 7.17 8.85
N ILE A 56 -20.70 5.89 9.06
CA ILE A 56 -20.57 5.18 10.33
C ILE A 56 -19.56 4.06 10.14
N ASP A 57 -18.41 4.16 10.79
CA ASP A 57 -17.38 3.12 10.81
C ASP A 57 -17.64 2.13 11.95
N LEU A 58 -17.78 0.84 11.62
CA LEU A 58 -17.98 -0.26 12.56
C LEU A 58 -16.96 -1.36 12.34
N PHE A 59 -16.44 -1.90 13.42
CA PHE A 59 -15.51 -3.04 13.42
C PHE A 59 -16.16 -4.20 14.15
N VAL A 60 -16.09 -5.38 13.55
CA VAL A 60 -16.69 -6.60 14.09
C VAL A 60 -15.67 -7.75 14.10
N ALA A 61 -15.70 -8.56 15.16
CA ALA A 61 -14.90 -9.77 15.27
C ALA A 61 -15.69 -10.89 15.94
N TRP A 62 -15.23 -12.12 15.74
CA TRP A 62 -15.80 -13.35 16.30
C TRP A 62 -17.28 -13.53 15.94
N ARG A 63 -17.55 -14.21 14.82
CA ARG A 63 -18.92 -14.58 14.46
C ARG A 63 -19.51 -15.50 15.51
N ARG A 64 -20.73 -15.22 15.93
CA ARG A 64 -21.36 -15.95 17.04
C ARG A 64 -21.54 -17.42 16.75
N GLU A 65 -21.96 -17.78 15.54
CA GLU A 65 -22.21 -19.18 15.19
C GLU A 65 -20.92 -20.00 15.12
N GLU A 66 -19.81 -19.34 14.76
CA GLU A 66 -18.48 -19.94 14.70
C GLU A 66 -17.83 -20.01 16.10
N THR A 67 -18.09 -19.02 16.95
CA THR A 67 -17.49 -18.89 18.30
C THR A 67 -18.28 -19.67 19.36
N PHE A 68 -19.61 -19.68 19.24
CA PHE A 68 -20.55 -20.33 20.15
C PHE A 68 -21.51 -21.21 19.35
N PRO A 69 -21.06 -22.36 18.82
CA PRO A 69 -21.92 -23.26 18.08
C PRO A 69 -23.08 -23.72 18.96
N HIS A 70 -24.31 -23.29 18.68
CA HIS A 70 -25.49 -23.85 19.32
C HIS A 70 -25.68 -25.31 18.88
N SER A 71 -26.31 -26.14 19.71
CA SER A 71 -26.65 -27.54 19.38
C SER A 71 -27.49 -27.68 18.07
N ALA A 72 -28.11 -26.60 17.61
CA ALA A 72 -28.81 -26.49 16.33
C ALA A 72 -27.90 -26.49 15.09
N ALA A 73 -26.58 -26.34 15.23
CA ALA A 73 -25.61 -26.48 14.14
C ALA A 73 -25.52 -27.91 13.56
N ARG A 74 -26.29 -28.87 14.10
CA ARG A 74 -26.44 -30.24 13.61
C ARG A 74 -27.23 -30.36 12.29
N THR A 75 -27.80 -29.27 11.77
CA THR A 75 -28.62 -29.31 10.54
C THR A 75 -27.81 -29.20 9.24
N GLY A 76 -26.49 -28.96 9.30
CA GLY A 76 -25.64 -28.89 8.11
C GLY A 76 -25.94 -27.69 7.19
N ALA A 77 -26.78 -26.73 7.63
CA ALA A 77 -27.09 -25.53 6.88
C ALA A 77 -25.84 -24.63 6.77
N LYS A 78 -25.46 -24.29 5.55
CA LYS A 78 -24.32 -23.41 5.28
C LYS A 78 -24.66 -21.99 5.73
N LEU A 79 -23.87 -21.45 6.65
CA LEU A 79 -24.04 -20.05 7.08
C LEU A 79 -23.82 -19.10 5.89
N PRO A 80 -24.60 -18.02 5.79
CA PRO A 80 -24.36 -17.01 4.78
C PRO A 80 -22.96 -16.39 4.97
N PRO A 81 -22.30 -15.95 3.88
CA PRO A 81 -21.07 -15.18 3.97
C PRO A 81 -21.26 -13.96 4.89
N PRO A 82 -20.22 -13.55 5.66
CA PRO A 82 -20.36 -12.47 6.65
C PRO A 82 -20.99 -11.19 6.08
N LYS A 83 -20.59 -10.79 4.87
CA LYS A 83 -21.12 -9.59 4.21
C LYS A 83 -22.61 -9.65 3.90
N GLU A 84 -23.09 -10.81 3.47
CA GLU A 84 -24.51 -11.02 3.16
C GLU A 84 -25.33 -10.96 4.45
N ALA A 85 -24.85 -11.60 5.53
CA ALA A 85 -25.48 -11.52 6.84
C ALA A 85 -25.54 -10.08 7.37
N ILE A 86 -24.45 -9.32 7.23
CA ILE A 86 -24.39 -7.89 7.60
C ILE A 86 -25.37 -7.06 6.77
N PHE A 87 -25.40 -7.27 5.44
CA PHE A 87 -26.31 -6.57 4.54
C PHE A 87 -27.78 -6.75 4.96
N GLN A 88 -28.17 -8.00 5.22
CA GLN A 88 -29.52 -8.34 5.66
C GLN A 88 -29.84 -7.77 7.05
N ALA A 89 -28.93 -7.94 8.02
CA ALA A 89 -29.13 -7.49 9.40
C ALA A 89 -29.27 -5.97 9.51
N LEU A 90 -28.60 -5.21 8.65
CA LEU A 90 -28.67 -3.75 8.61
C LEU A 90 -29.79 -3.21 7.71
N GLY A 91 -30.52 -4.07 7.00
CA GLY A 91 -31.55 -3.64 6.03
C GLY A 91 -30.96 -2.77 4.92
N ALA A 92 -29.73 -3.06 4.50
CA ALA A 92 -29.06 -2.30 3.46
C ALA A 92 -29.81 -2.45 2.12
N ILE A 93 -29.84 -1.38 1.34
CA ILE A 93 -30.45 -1.36 0.00
C ILE A 93 -29.38 -1.42 -1.10
N ARG A 94 -28.13 -1.12 -0.74
CA ARG A 94 -26.99 -1.15 -1.65
C ARG A 94 -25.71 -1.50 -0.91
N SER A 95 -24.82 -2.20 -1.59
CA SER A 95 -23.49 -2.51 -1.10
C SER A 95 -22.42 -2.23 -2.16
N LYS A 96 -21.24 -1.86 -1.70
CA LYS A 96 -19.98 -1.87 -2.45
C LYS A 96 -18.96 -2.67 -1.65
N SER A 97 -18.08 -3.36 -2.34
CA SER A 97 -17.04 -4.18 -1.71
C SER A 97 -15.78 -4.06 -2.53
N GLU A 98 -14.88 -3.18 -2.12
CA GLU A 98 -13.56 -3.05 -2.73
C GLU A 98 -12.58 -4.09 -2.14
N HIS A 99 -12.81 -4.55 -0.91
CA HIS A 99 -11.94 -5.48 -0.18
C HIS A 99 -12.73 -6.63 0.43
N ALA A 100 -12.12 -7.82 0.56
CA ALA A 100 -12.78 -9.02 1.10
C ALA A 100 -13.31 -8.85 2.53
N HIS A 101 -12.71 -7.96 3.33
CA HIS A 101 -13.02 -7.76 4.74
C HIS A 101 -13.84 -6.51 5.03
N ILE A 102 -14.17 -5.71 4.02
CA ILE A 102 -14.92 -4.45 4.19
C ILE A 102 -16.23 -4.55 3.43
N ALA A 103 -17.32 -4.21 4.10
CA ALA A 103 -18.64 -4.01 3.52
C ALA A 103 -19.03 -2.53 3.65
N THR A 104 -19.03 -1.81 2.53
CA THR A 104 -19.56 -0.44 2.45
C THR A 104 -21.01 -0.53 2.04
N LEU A 105 -21.92 -0.01 2.86
CA LEU A 105 -23.36 -0.20 2.76
C LEU A 105 -24.10 1.12 2.72
N ALA A 106 -25.21 1.18 1.98
CA ALA A 106 -26.19 2.24 2.10
C ALA A 106 -27.44 1.66 2.78
N ILE A 107 -27.78 2.20 3.94
CA ILE A 107 -29.02 1.87 4.66
C ILE A 107 -30.02 3.02 4.53
N PRO A 108 -31.34 2.76 4.51
CA PRO A 108 -32.33 3.83 4.48
C PRO A 108 -32.21 4.77 5.67
N TRP A 109 -32.51 6.06 5.47
CA TRP A 109 -32.64 6.99 6.57
C TRP A 109 -33.77 6.55 7.51
N PRO A 110 -33.60 6.63 8.86
CA PRO A 110 -34.62 6.18 9.78
C PRO A 110 -35.93 6.96 9.64
N THR A 111 -37.06 6.26 9.57
CA THR A 111 -38.38 6.88 9.41
C THR A 111 -38.83 7.69 10.63
N ASP A 112 -38.30 7.36 11.81
CA ASP A 112 -38.61 8.00 13.08
C ASP A 112 -37.71 9.21 13.41
N ILE A 113 -36.70 9.48 12.57
CA ILE A 113 -35.81 10.64 12.72
C ILE A 113 -35.95 11.50 11.46
N PRO A 114 -36.68 12.63 11.50
CA PRO A 114 -36.87 13.48 10.34
C PRO A 114 -35.52 13.91 9.74
N TYR A 115 -35.41 13.82 8.41
CA TYR A 115 -34.33 14.46 7.68
C TYR A 115 -34.66 15.95 7.54
N ASP A 116 -33.80 16.82 8.07
CA ASP A 116 -34.00 18.27 8.10
C ASP A 116 -33.12 19.03 7.10
N GLY A 117 -32.43 18.30 6.21
CA GLY A 117 -31.61 18.88 5.15
C GLY A 117 -32.41 19.17 3.88
N ALA A 118 -31.85 20.01 3.01
CA ALA A 118 -32.40 20.22 1.68
C ALA A 118 -32.34 18.90 0.88
N GLU A 119 -33.43 18.58 0.18
CA GLU A 119 -33.47 17.55 -0.86
C GLU A 119 -32.39 17.88 -1.92
N PRO A 120 -31.72 16.88 -2.52
CA PRO A 120 -30.69 17.12 -3.51
C PRO A 120 -31.30 17.89 -4.69
N ALA A 121 -30.76 19.09 -4.98
CA ALA A 121 -30.96 19.71 -6.29
C ALA A 121 -30.42 18.72 -7.31
N THR A 122 -31.31 18.12 -8.11
CA THR A 122 -30.95 17.26 -9.24
C THR A 122 -30.01 18.05 -10.14
N THR A 123 -28.70 17.83 -10.02
CA THR A 123 -27.71 18.30 -10.99
C THR A 123 -27.80 17.40 -12.22
N GLY A 124 -28.94 17.46 -12.90
CA GLY A 124 -29.11 17.02 -14.27
C GLY A 124 -29.11 18.26 -15.14
N ARG A 125 -27.95 18.59 -15.72
CA ARG A 125 -27.90 19.51 -16.86
C ARG A 125 -28.57 18.79 -18.03
N VAL A 126 -29.89 18.94 -18.15
CA VAL A 126 -30.62 18.67 -19.39
C VAL A 126 -30.63 20.00 -20.15
N PRO A 127 -30.02 20.12 -21.34
CA PRO A 127 -30.27 21.26 -22.19
C PRO A 127 -31.76 21.21 -22.59
N GLU A 128 -32.49 22.24 -22.20
CA GLU A 128 -33.87 22.44 -22.62
C GLU A 128 -33.92 22.54 -24.15
N THR A 129 -34.51 21.53 -24.79
CA THR A 129 -35.15 21.69 -26.09
C THR A 129 -36.64 21.53 -25.89
N PRO A 130 -37.48 22.52 -26.27
CA PRO A 130 -38.92 22.42 -26.10
C PRO A 130 -39.49 21.58 -27.24
N ALA A 131 -40.06 20.41 -26.93
CA ALA A 131 -40.92 19.69 -27.86
C ALA A 131 -41.98 18.88 -27.10
N ALA A 132 -43.22 19.38 -27.24
CA ALA A 132 -44.53 18.70 -27.27
C ALA A 132 -44.81 17.51 -26.32
N ASP A 133 -45.78 17.76 -25.43
CA ASP A 133 -46.93 16.91 -25.07
C ASP A 133 -46.69 15.39 -24.97
N ASP A 134 -46.29 14.93 -23.79
CA ASP A 134 -46.54 13.56 -23.33
C ASP A 134 -47.10 13.59 -21.90
N GLU A 135 -48.41 13.37 -21.80
CA GLU A 135 -49.21 13.35 -20.58
C GLU A 135 -49.05 12.00 -19.83
N SER A 136 -47.81 11.58 -19.56
CA SER A 136 -47.55 10.33 -18.82
C SER A 136 -46.31 10.33 -17.90
N ALA A 137 -45.62 11.45 -17.74
CA ALA A 137 -44.49 11.55 -16.81
C ALA A 137 -44.95 11.86 -15.38
N ARG A 138 -45.31 10.82 -14.60
CA ARG A 138 -45.32 10.95 -13.13
C ARG A 138 -43.92 11.38 -12.67
N PRO A 139 -43.77 12.40 -11.79
CA PRO A 139 -42.48 12.75 -11.24
C PRO A 139 -41.90 11.52 -10.54
N SER A 140 -40.68 11.12 -10.93
CA SER A 140 -39.92 10.11 -10.21
C SER A 140 -39.78 10.58 -8.76
N PRO A 141 -40.08 9.73 -7.74
CA PRO A 141 -39.90 10.13 -6.35
C PRO A 141 -38.44 10.51 -6.15
N SER A 142 -38.19 11.64 -5.50
CA SER A 142 -36.84 12.06 -5.14
C SER A 142 -36.15 10.92 -4.36
N PRO A 143 -34.85 10.69 -4.58
CA PRO A 143 -34.16 9.55 -3.99
C PRO A 143 -34.18 9.70 -2.46
N SER A 144 -34.86 8.76 -1.78
CA SER A 144 -34.93 8.76 -0.32
C SER A 144 -33.51 8.81 0.29
N PRO A 145 -33.26 9.67 1.28
CA PRO A 145 -31.94 9.79 1.86
C PRO A 145 -31.51 8.46 2.48
N CYS A 146 -30.22 8.18 2.39
CA CYS A 146 -29.59 6.99 2.94
C CYS A 146 -28.41 7.37 3.82
N ILE A 147 -27.93 6.43 4.61
CA ILE A 147 -26.74 6.58 5.45
C ILE A 147 -25.69 5.58 4.98
N GLN A 148 -24.47 6.05 4.80
CA GLN A 148 -23.33 5.18 4.53
C GLN A 148 -22.86 4.52 5.84
N VAL A 149 -22.71 3.20 5.82
CA VAL A 149 -22.15 2.41 6.92
C VAL A 149 -21.02 1.55 6.38
N ASP A 150 -19.84 1.68 6.98
CA ASP A 150 -18.66 0.90 6.65
C ASP A 150 -18.40 -0.12 7.74
N VAL A 151 -18.53 -1.41 7.41
CA VAL A 151 -18.33 -2.51 8.36
C VAL A 151 -17.07 -3.29 8.02
N HIS A 152 -16.11 -3.28 8.93
CA HIS A 152 -14.84 -4.00 8.84
C HIS A 152 -14.95 -5.31 9.62
N VAL A 153 -14.83 -6.43 8.91
CA VAL A 153 -14.81 -7.79 9.48
C VAL A 153 -13.38 -8.17 9.80
N CYS A 154 -13.02 -8.11 11.07
CA CYS A 154 -11.69 -8.44 11.57
C CYS A 154 -11.59 -9.94 11.89
N PRO A 155 -10.64 -10.69 11.29
CA PRO A 155 -10.41 -12.10 11.59
C PRO A 155 -10.08 -12.40 13.06
N THR A 156 -9.41 -11.48 13.75
CA THR A 156 -9.00 -11.65 15.15
C THR A 156 -9.35 -10.43 15.99
N LEU A 157 -9.40 -10.60 17.31
CA LEU A 157 -9.66 -9.51 18.25
C LEU A 157 -8.50 -8.51 18.26
N GLU A 158 -7.26 -9.00 18.13
CA GLU A 158 -6.05 -8.17 18.13
C GLU A 158 -6.06 -7.21 16.94
N LEU A 159 -6.47 -7.68 15.75
CA LEU A 159 -6.62 -6.81 14.59
C LEU A 159 -7.77 -5.81 14.80
N LEU A 160 -8.89 -6.22 15.40
CA LEU A 160 -9.97 -5.28 15.72
C LEU A 160 -9.48 -4.17 16.67
N GLN A 161 -8.78 -4.53 17.74
CA GLN A 161 -8.19 -3.59 18.70
C GLN A 161 -7.19 -2.64 18.03
N TRP A 162 -6.33 -3.19 17.16
CA TRP A 162 -5.41 -2.40 16.36
C TRP A 162 -6.13 -1.37 15.49
N MET A 163 -7.17 -1.78 14.76
CA MET A 163 -7.93 -0.88 13.89
C MET A 163 -8.65 0.21 14.69
N LEU A 164 -9.23 -0.12 15.85
CA LEU A 164 -9.83 0.88 16.74
C LEU A 164 -8.80 1.93 17.19
N PHE A 165 -7.61 1.49 17.58
CA PHE A 165 -6.50 2.37 17.96
C PHE A 165 -6.00 3.22 16.77
N LYS A 166 -5.85 2.59 15.60
CA LYS A 166 -5.30 3.21 14.40
C LYS A 166 -6.23 4.26 13.78
N HIS A 167 -7.55 4.13 14.01
CA HIS A 167 -8.58 5.06 13.54
C HIS A 167 -9.12 6.00 14.62
N ALA A 168 -8.74 5.82 15.88
CA ALA A 168 -9.13 6.70 16.97
C ALA A 168 -8.70 8.15 16.71
N HIS A 169 -9.55 9.09 17.17
CA HIS A 169 -9.39 10.54 17.02
C HIS A 169 -9.30 11.03 15.57
N GLY A 170 -9.68 10.18 14.61
CA GLY A 170 -9.68 10.49 13.19
C GLY A 170 -8.29 10.74 12.62
N ASP A 171 -7.83 11.99 12.67
CA ASP A 171 -6.65 12.45 11.92
C ASP A 171 -5.36 12.50 12.75
N LEU A 172 -5.42 12.13 14.04
CA LEU A 172 -4.29 12.12 14.96
C LEU A 172 -3.06 11.40 14.36
N TRP A 173 -3.25 10.22 13.76
CA TRP A 173 -2.14 9.48 13.15
C TRP A 173 -1.56 10.12 11.89
N ASN A 174 -2.33 10.97 11.19
CA ASN A 174 -1.76 11.76 10.09
C ASN A 174 -0.94 12.92 10.64
N VAL A 175 -1.40 13.56 11.71
CA VAL A 175 -0.67 14.60 12.47
C VAL A 175 0.64 14.04 13.02
N LEU A 176 0.60 12.99 13.86
CA LEU A 176 1.79 12.28 14.36
C LEU A 176 2.67 11.76 13.22
N GLY A 177 2.05 11.32 12.13
CA GLY A 177 2.74 10.89 10.93
C GLY A 177 3.65 11.96 10.32
N SER A 178 3.27 13.25 10.39
CA SER A 178 4.14 14.35 9.91
C SER A 178 5.43 14.45 10.74
N THR A 179 5.38 14.10 12.02
CA THR A 179 6.52 14.08 12.95
C THR A 179 7.41 12.85 12.74
N ILE A 180 6.82 11.66 12.67
CA ILE A 180 7.61 10.41 12.73
C ILE A 180 8.10 9.92 11.36
N ARG A 181 7.45 10.31 10.25
CA ARG A 181 7.82 9.87 8.89
C ARG A 181 9.20 10.35 8.44
N PRO A 182 9.62 11.62 8.66
CA PRO A 182 10.98 12.06 8.37
C PRO A 182 12.06 11.23 9.08
N LEU A 183 11.72 10.73 10.27
CA LEU A 183 12.60 9.92 11.12
C LEU A 183 12.59 8.43 10.75
N GLY A 184 11.96 8.06 9.63
CA GLY A 184 11.97 6.69 9.12
C GLY A 184 10.97 5.76 9.80
N LEU A 185 10.00 6.28 10.56
CA LEU A 185 8.92 5.49 11.13
C LEU A 185 7.65 5.61 10.28
N THR A 186 6.84 4.57 10.25
CA THR A 186 5.52 4.60 9.58
C THR A 186 4.57 3.68 10.31
N ILE A 187 3.33 4.10 10.45
CA ILE A 187 2.23 3.31 10.98
C ILE A 187 1.17 3.12 9.89
N ASP A 188 0.58 1.94 9.79
CA ASP A 188 -0.52 1.65 8.87
C ASP A 188 -1.57 0.73 9.51
N GLU A 189 -2.40 0.05 8.72
CA GLU A 189 -3.49 -0.81 9.19
C GLU A 189 -3.02 -2.15 9.79
N GLU A 190 -1.70 -2.38 9.91
CA GLU A 190 -1.15 -3.60 10.50
C GLU A 190 -0.25 -3.35 11.72
N ALA A 191 0.62 -2.34 11.68
CA ALA A 191 1.62 -2.13 12.73
C ALA A 191 2.34 -0.76 12.64
N LEU A 192 3.23 -0.51 13.61
CA LEU A 192 4.32 0.45 13.48
C LEU A 192 5.54 -0.23 12.84
N TYR A 193 6.24 0.50 11.97
CA TYR A 193 7.40 0.03 11.21
C TYR A 193 8.55 1.03 11.26
N VAL A 194 9.77 0.51 11.19
CA VAL A 194 10.97 1.26 10.77
C VAL A 194 11.22 1.00 9.28
N ARG A 195 11.70 2.01 8.56
CA ARG A 195 11.95 1.94 7.11
C ARG A 195 13.42 1.82 6.77
N VAL A 196 13.75 0.90 5.87
CA VAL A 196 15.08 0.76 5.24
C VAL A 196 15.25 1.83 4.15
N PRO A 197 16.09 2.88 4.34
CA PRO A 197 16.23 3.98 3.38
C PRO A 197 16.63 3.52 1.98
N GLU A 198 17.53 2.54 1.88
CA GLU A 198 18.07 2.02 0.62
C GLU A 198 16.99 1.41 -0.28
N ILE A 199 15.95 0.85 0.34
CA ILE A 199 14.84 0.19 -0.36
C ILE A 199 13.70 1.19 -0.63
N GLU A 200 13.53 2.21 0.21
CA GLU A 200 12.35 3.08 0.24
C GLU A 200 12.03 3.76 -1.09
N ALA A 201 13.08 4.19 -1.82
CA ALA A 201 12.94 4.87 -3.10
C ALA A 201 12.39 3.96 -4.21
N SER A 202 12.78 2.68 -4.20
CA SER A 202 12.40 1.70 -5.24
C SER A 202 11.15 0.90 -4.86
N ASN A 203 11.02 0.51 -3.59
CA ASN A 203 9.91 -0.31 -3.12
C ASN A 203 9.52 0.06 -1.68
N LYS A 204 8.54 0.96 -1.57
CA LYS A 204 8.01 1.45 -0.28
C LYS A 204 7.44 0.34 0.60
N LYS A 205 6.82 -0.70 0.03
CA LYS A 205 6.23 -1.81 0.80
C LYS A 205 7.33 -2.70 1.38
N LEU A 206 8.31 -3.08 0.55
CA LEU A 206 9.46 -3.89 0.96
C LEU A 206 10.38 -3.18 1.96
N ALA A 207 10.40 -1.85 1.96
CA ALA A 207 11.20 -1.08 2.91
C ALA A 207 10.72 -1.16 4.37
N LYS A 208 9.51 -1.69 4.65
CA LYS A 208 8.93 -1.73 6.00
C LYS A 208 9.42 -2.93 6.82
N VAL A 209 10.02 -2.67 7.98
CA VAL A 209 10.36 -3.69 8.99
C VAL A 209 9.49 -3.46 10.21
N ARG A 210 8.69 -4.46 10.60
CA ARG A 210 7.70 -4.34 11.68
C ARG A 210 8.40 -4.15 13.02
N LEU A 211 7.92 -3.20 13.82
CA LEU A 211 8.37 -2.96 15.20
C LEU A 211 7.41 -3.60 16.19
N SER A 212 6.16 -3.14 16.22
CA SER A 212 5.12 -3.66 17.11
C SER A 212 3.73 -3.39 16.51
N ALA A 213 2.75 -4.20 16.87
CA ALA A 213 1.32 -3.93 16.64
C ALA A 213 0.57 -3.75 17.97
N GLU A 214 1.29 -3.63 19.09
CA GLU A 214 0.72 -3.44 20.41
C GLU A 214 0.60 -1.94 20.71
N PRO A 215 -0.61 -1.38 20.85
CA PRO A 215 -0.83 0.03 21.13
C PRO A 215 0.00 0.57 22.30
N ALA A 216 0.03 -0.14 23.42
CA ALA A 216 0.74 0.31 24.62
C ALA A 216 2.26 0.44 24.39
N GLU A 217 2.86 -0.52 23.68
CA GLU A 217 4.29 -0.45 23.34
C GLU A 217 4.61 0.71 22.39
N ILE A 218 3.71 0.98 21.44
CA ILE A 218 3.87 2.07 20.47
C ILE A 218 3.76 3.43 21.15
N LEU A 219 2.76 3.63 22.01
CA LEU A 219 2.60 4.88 22.75
C LEU A 219 3.82 5.12 23.66
N SER A 220 4.23 4.10 24.41
CA SER A 220 5.44 4.14 25.22
C SER A 220 6.68 4.48 24.39
N PHE A 221 6.88 3.82 23.25
CA PHE A 221 8.00 4.09 22.36
C PHE A 221 7.97 5.49 21.72
N LEU A 222 6.79 6.09 21.52
CA LEU A 222 6.64 7.46 21.02
C LEU A 222 6.65 8.50 22.15
N GLY A 223 6.67 8.08 23.41
CA GLY A 223 6.57 8.97 24.57
C GLY A 223 5.19 9.63 24.72
N LEU A 224 4.15 9.00 24.18
CA LEU A 224 2.78 9.48 24.26
C LEU A 224 2.11 8.89 25.51
N ALA A 225 1.42 9.73 26.30
CA ALA A 225 0.70 9.29 27.47
C ALA A 225 -0.47 8.36 27.08
N SER A 226 -0.70 7.31 27.87
CA SER A 226 -1.77 6.33 27.66
C SER A 226 -2.75 6.24 28.84
N ASP A 227 -2.49 6.96 29.92
CA ASP A 227 -3.14 6.85 31.23
C ASP A 227 -3.91 8.10 31.65
N ALA A 228 -3.99 9.11 30.78
CA ALA A 228 -4.62 10.40 31.07
C ALA A 228 -5.97 10.60 30.35
N GLY A 229 -6.65 9.52 29.97
CA GLY A 229 -8.01 9.57 29.42
C GLY A 229 -8.09 9.77 27.90
N GLN A 230 -6.95 9.94 27.21
CA GLN A 230 -6.92 10.25 25.79
C GLN A 230 -7.43 9.10 24.93
N TRP A 231 -7.34 7.84 25.38
CA TRP A 231 -7.72 6.67 24.60
C TRP A 231 -9.03 6.03 25.09
N GLU A 232 -9.79 6.78 25.88
CA GLU A 232 -11.07 6.38 26.46
C GLU A 232 -12.24 7.20 25.91
N ALA A 233 -11.98 8.45 25.51
CA ALA A 233 -13.00 9.37 25.00
C ALA A 233 -12.46 10.31 23.91
N PRO A 234 -13.33 10.89 23.06
CA PRO A 234 -12.91 11.91 22.09
C PRO A 234 -12.33 13.15 22.79
N PHE A 235 -11.31 13.75 22.19
CA PHE A 235 -10.83 15.07 22.58
C PHE A 235 -11.93 16.12 22.40
N ALA A 236 -11.97 17.11 23.30
CA ALA A 236 -12.99 18.16 23.26
C ALA A 236 -12.76 19.11 22.08
N ARG A 237 -11.48 19.48 21.83
CA ARG A 237 -11.09 20.46 20.81
C ARG A 237 -9.98 19.96 19.92
N ASP A 238 -9.88 20.55 18.73
CA ASP A 238 -8.79 20.30 17.78
C ASP A 238 -7.43 20.59 18.44
N GLU A 239 -7.36 21.68 19.22
CA GLU A 239 -6.17 22.10 19.95
C GLU A 239 -5.66 21.03 20.93
N ASP A 240 -6.55 20.29 21.59
CA ASP A 240 -6.17 19.26 22.56
C ASP A 240 -5.46 18.08 21.86
N VAL A 241 -5.88 17.75 20.63
CA VAL A 241 -5.19 16.73 19.81
C VAL A 241 -3.80 17.18 19.44
N PHE A 242 -3.62 18.47 19.12
CA PHE A 242 -2.32 19.02 18.75
C PHE A 242 -1.37 19.05 19.93
N GLU A 243 -1.83 19.49 21.10
CA GLU A 243 -1.04 19.48 22.33
C GLU A 243 -0.65 18.05 22.71
N TYR A 244 -1.58 17.09 22.63
CA TYR A 244 -1.27 15.68 22.84
C TYR A 244 -0.23 15.17 21.84
N ALA A 245 -0.39 15.45 20.54
CA ALA A 245 0.57 15.03 19.53
C ALA A 245 1.96 15.66 19.74
N ALA A 246 2.02 16.90 20.24
CA ALA A 246 3.26 17.60 20.57
C ALA A 246 3.97 17.04 21.81
N THR A 247 3.31 16.22 22.65
CA THR A 247 3.97 15.48 23.74
C THR A 247 4.85 14.34 23.23
N CYS A 248 4.68 13.92 21.97
CA CYS A 248 5.54 12.92 21.35
C CYS A 248 7.00 13.29 21.53
N ARG A 249 7.82 12.37 22.05
CA ARG A 249 9.23 12.63 22.33
C ARG A 249 10.06 12.94 21.07
N LEU A 250 9.50 12.62 19.90
CA LEU A 250 10.08 12.89 18.58
C LEU A 250 9.57 14.21 17.96
N PHE A 251 8.65 14.90 18.63
CA PHE A 251 8.17 16.20 18.21
C PHE A 251 9.31 17.20 18.23
N TRP A 252 9.51 17.86 17.09
CA TRP A 252 10.51 18.91 16.94
C TRP A 252 10.02 19.90 15.90
N VAL A 253 10.19 21.17 16.21
CA VAL A 253 9.90 22.28 15.31
C VAL A 253 11.15 23.14 15.21
N ARG A 254 11.54 23.47 13.99
CA ARG A 254 12.70 24.31 13.72
C ARG A 254 12.55 25.69 14.37
N PRO A 255 13.52 26.16 15.17
CA PRO A 255 13.56 27.54 15.65
C PRO A 255 13.60 28.54 14.48
N ALA A 256 13.01 29.72 14.65
CA ALA A 256 13.00 30.75 13.61
C ALA A 256 14.40 31.33 13.30
N HIS A 257 15.36 31.22 14.23
CA HIS A 257 16.67 31.88 14.13
C HIS A 257 17.81 31.03 13.52
N ASP A 258 17.55 29.82 13.01
CA ASP A 258 18.59 28.93 12.46
C ASP A 258 18.98 29.23 10.99
N ASP A 259 18.55 30.36 10.42
CA ASP A 259 18.58 30.61 8.97
C ASP A 259 19.93 31.06 8.38
N ASP A 260 21.01 31.18 9.16
CA ASP A 260 22.29 31.68 8.64
C ASP A 260 23.35 30.61 8.28
N ASN A 261 23.16 29.29 8.51
CA ASN A 261 24.33 28.41 8.38
C ASN A 261 24.19 26.92 8.00
N ASN A 262 23.13 26.48 7.33
CA ASN A 262 23.13 25.08 6.84
C ASN A 262 22.54 24.88 5.44
N ASN A 263 23.17 25.52 4.47
CA ASN A 263 23.02 25.18 3.06
C ASN A 263 23.93 23.99 2.71
N ASN A 264 23.55 22.77 3.11
CA ASN A 264 24.04 21.54 2.49
C ASN A 264 23.26 20.30 2.94
N ASN A 265 22.16 19.97 2.25
CA ASN A 265 22.04 18.65 1.60
C ASN A 265 20.82 18.57 0.65
N GLY A 266 21.10 18.59 -0.66
CA GLY A 266 20.40 17.78 -1.67
C GLY A 266 18.97 18.15 -2.10
N GLY A 267 18.85 19.02 -3.11
CA GLY A 267 17.67 19.07 -3.99
C GLY A 267 17.45 20.44 -4.63
N ALA A 268 17.87 20.59 -5.89
CA ALA A 268 17.84 21.82 -6.68
C ALA A 268 16.43 22.46 -6.80
N GLY A 269 16.38 23.78 -6.64
CA GLY A 269 15.21 24.62 -6.93
C GLY A 269 15.26 25.97 -6.19
N GLU A 270 15.70 27.00 -6.91
CA GLU A 270 15.71 28.46 -6.71
C GLU A 270 15.08 29.11 -5.44
N GLU A 271 15.90 30.02 -4.90
CA GLU A 271 15.66 31.26 -4.13
C GLU A 271 14.25 31.56 -3.60
N GLY A 272 14.18 31.69 -2.28
CA GLY A 272 13.08 32.35 -1.55
C GLY A 272 13.25 32.20 -0.05
N THR A 273 13.80 33.24 0.60
CA THR A 273 13.81 33.48 2.05
C THR A 273 12.39 33.75 2.57
N GLU A 274 11.52 32.75 2.48
CA GLU A 274 10.15 32.83 3.00
C GLU A 274 9.98 31.88 4.18
N GLU A 275 10.12 32.40 5.40
CA GLU A 275 9.70 31.73 6.62
C GLU A 275 8.15 31.65 6.70
N GLY A 276 7.63 30.58 7.32
CA GLY A 276 6.20 30.45 7.64
C GLY A 276 5.48 29.27 6.98
N PRO A 277 4.13 29.27 6.99
CA PRO A 277 3.30 28.15 6.51
C PRO A 277 3.60 27.74 5.06
N ALA A 278 4.05 28.68 4.22
CA ALA A 278 4.42 28.43 2.83
C ALA A 278 5.65 27.49 2.70
N ALA A 279 6.67 27.66 3.54
CA ALA A 279 7.85 26.78 3.56
C ALA A 279 7.51 25.36 4.02
N ASP A 280 6.61 25.22 5.01
CA ASP A 280 6.15 23.92 5.47
C ASP A 280 5.38 23.19 4.38
N ARG A 281 4.49 23.90 3.67
CA ARG A 281 3.73 23.37 2.53
C ARG A 281 4.66 22.90 1.40
N ARG A 282 5.74 23.63 1.10
CA ARG A 282 6.73 23.24 0.07
C ARG A 282 7.48 21.96 0.42
N LYS A 283 7.71 21.68 1.71
CA LYS A 283 8.38 20.46 2.20
C LYS A 283 7.45 19.22 2.27
N LEU A 284 6.14 19.39 2.05
CA LEU A 284 5.19 18.29 2.11
C LEU A 284 5.35 17.33 0.92
N LYS A 285 5.42 16.03 1.22
CA LYS A 285 5.32 14.98 0.20
C LYS A 285 3.95 15.02 -0.48
N SER A 286 3.84 14.48 -1.70
CA SER A 286 2.60 14.49 -2.50
C SER A 286 1.34 14.06 -1.72
N ASN A 287 1.44 13.01 -0.89
CA ASN A 287 0.31 12.55 -0.08
C ASN A 287 -0.08 13.56 1.02
N ASP A 288 0.89 14.26 1.61
CA ASP A 288 0.63 15.27 2.63
C ASP A 288 0.04 16.54 2.01
N ARG A 289 0.51 16.94 0.81
CA ARG A 289 -0.13 18.02 0.03
C ARG A 289 -1.59 17.72 -0.26
N ARG A 290 -1.89 16.49 -0.70
CA ARG A 290 -3.27 16.01 -0.88
C ARG A 290 -4.07 16.14 0.42
N ARG A 291 -3.54 15.68 1.56
CA ARG A 291 -4.23 15.76 2.87
C ARG A 291 -4.60 17.19 3.27
N MET A 292 -3.79 18.19 2.91
CA MET A 292 -4.11 19.61 3.18
C MET A 292 -5.46 20.03 2.57
N GLU A 293 -5.87 19.44 1.45
CA GLU A 293 -7.10 19.81 0.74
C GLU A 293 -8.35 19.27 1.44
N TYR A 294 -8.33 18.01 1.89
CA TYR A 294 -9.52 17.29 2.35
C TYR A 294 -9.52 16.91 3.83
N ARG A 295 -8.45 17.21 4.59
CA ARG A 295 -8.36 16.93 6.02
C ARG A 295 -8.17 18.21 6.85
N PRO A 296 -9.26 18.79 7.37
CA PRO A 296 -9.22 20.06 8.09
C PRO A 296 -8.30 20.04 9.32
N LEU A 297 -8.28 18.95 10.08
CA LEU A 297 -7.45 18.83 11.29
C LEU A 297 -5.96 18.84 10.95
N PHE A 298 -5.53 18.03 9.98
CA PHE A 298 -4.15 18.06 9.47
C PHE A 298 -3.76 19.42 8.88
N ARG A 299 -4.67 20.09 8.17
CA ARG A 299 -4.41 21.44 7.64
C ARG A 299 -4.15 22.45 8.76
N LYS A 300 -5.01 22.49 9.79
CA LYS A 300 -4.81 23.35 10.97
C LYS A 300 -3.50 23.07 11.70
N TRP A 301 -3.12 21.80 11.82
CA TRP A 301 -1.83 21.41 12.39
C TRP A 301 -0.65 22.08 11.65
N ILE A 302 -0.62 21.99 10.32
CA ILE A 302 0.46 22.53 9.50
C ILE A 302 0.41 24.06 9.40
N ASP A 303 -0.77 24.64 9.18
CA ASP A 303 -0.91 26.07 8.87
C ASP A 303 -0.99 26.97 10.11
N GLU A 304 -1.44 26.44 11.25
CA GLU A 304 -1.71 27.23 12.46
C GLU A 304 -0.84 26.76 13.63
N PHE A 305 -0.90 25.49 14.02
CA PHE A 305 -0.25 25.00 15.24
C PHE A 305 1.28 24.97 15.15
N LEU A 306 1.86 24.42 14.08
CA LEU A 306 3.31 24.36 13.92
C LEU A 306 3.95 25.76 13.86
N PRO A 307 3.44 26.73 13.08
CA PRO A 307 3.93 28.11 13.11
C PRO A 307 3.80 28.77 14.48
N ALA A 308 2.69 28.57 15.20
CA ALA A 308 2.51 29.10 16.55
C ALA A 308 3.55 28.53 17.53
N CYS A 309 3.90 27.25 17.42
CA CYS A 309 4.98 26.65 18.21
C CYS A 309 6.34 27.31 17.95
N ARG A 310 6.66 27.64 16.70
CA ARG A 310 7.91 28.35 16.35
C ARG A 310 7.95 29.74 16.95
N ALA A 311 6.87 30.50 16.78
CA ALA A 311 6.75 31.85 17.32
C ALA A 311 6.89 31.87 18.86
N ALA A 312 6.40 30.82 19.53
CA ALA A 312 6.53 30.63 20.97
C ALA A 312 7.87 30.02 21.42
N GLY A 313 8.81 29.72 20.50
CA GLY A 313 10.10 29.10 20.83
C GLY A 313 10.00 27.64 21.31
N ARG A 314 8.86 26.96 21.09
CA ARG A 314 8.65 25.56 21.48
C ARG A 314 9.43 24.63 20.53
N SER A 315 10.66 24.29 20.91
CA SER A 315 11.58 23.47 20.12
C SER A 315 11.82 22.09 20.76
N GLY A 316 10.78 21.26 20.81
CA GLY A 316 10.90 19.87 21.30
C GLY A 316 9.66 19.36 22.02
N GLY A 317 9.52 18.04 22.12
CA GLY A 317 8.49 17.37 22.91
C GLY A 317 8.66 17.67 24.40
N GLY A 318 7.76 18.48 24.94
CA GLY A 318 7.74 18.85 26.35
C GLY A 318 6.93 17.86 27.17
N GLY A 319 7.60 16.83 27.71
CA GLY A 319 7.14 16.18 28.93
C GLY A 319 7.55 17.06 30.12
N GLY A 320 6.57 17.60 30.85
CA GLY A 320 6.80 18.53 31.94
C GLY A 320 7.69 17.95 33.05
N GLY A 321 8.64 18.77 33.52
CA GLY A 321 9.37 18.55 34.77
C GLY A 321 10.86 18.25 34.58
N GLY A 322 11.69 19.29 34.58
CA GLY A 322 13.15 19.18 34.77
C GLY A 322 13.94 19.78 33.63
N GLY A 323 14.69 20.83 33.92
CA GLY A 323 15.40 21.63 32.94
C GLY A 323 16.43 20.84 32.11
N GLY A 324 16.49 21.20 30.83
CA GLY A 324 17.69 21.12 30.02
C GLY A 324 17.95 19.79 29.33
N THR A 325 17.52 19.64 28.07
CA THR A 325 18.21 18.77 27.11
C THR A 325 18.23 19.41 25.72
N SER A 326 19.42 19.90 25.35
CA SER A 326 19.96 20.17 24.02
C SER A 326 19.01 20.05 22.82
N ALA A 327 18.79 21.20 22.16
CA ALA A 327 17.92 21.46 21.01
C ALA A 327 18.35 20.79 19.69
N THR A 328 18.74 19.52 19.70
CA THR A 328 19.15 18.80 18.47
C THR A 328 18.01 17.97 17.92
N MET A 329 17.65 18.22 16.66
CA MET A 329 16.66 17.44 15.91
C MET A 329 16.99 15.93 15.99
N PRO A 330 16.02 15.06 16.35
CA PRO A 330 16.23 13.63 16.29
C PRO A 330 16.66 13.20 14.88
N THR A 331 17.67 12.35 14.77
CA THR A 331 18.10 11.81 13.48
C THR A 331 17.43 10.46 13.21
N ARG A 332 17.24 10.14 11.92
CA ARG A 332 16.69 8.85 11.50
C ARG A 332 17.54 7.67 12.02
N ASP A 333 18.85 7.81 12.03
CA ASP A 333 19.77 6.76 12.50
C ASP A 333 19.67 6.55 14.02
N ALA A 334 19.57 7.63 14.81
CA ALA A 334 19.37 7.54 16.26
C ALA A 334 18.02 6.89 16.59
N VAL A 335 16.94 7.28 15.91
CA VAL A 335 15.60 6.69 16.10
C VAL A 335 15.60 5.21 15.71
N ARG A 336 16.29 4.83 14.62
CA ARG A 336 16.45 3.42 14.22
C ARG A 336 17.21 2.62 15.29
N ALA A 337 18.31 3.15 15.82
CA ALA A 337 19.06 2.48 16.89
C ALA A 337 18.20 2.28 18.16
N GLN A 338 17.42 3.29 18.55
CA GLN A 338 16.47 3.17 19.66
C GLN A 338 15.36 2.15 19.38
N ALA A 339 14.86 2.09 18.15
CA ALA A 339 13.89 1.07 17.75
C ALA A 339 14.47 -0.35 17.85
N PHE A 340 15.71 -0.55 17.43
CA PHE A 340 16.40 -1.84 17.58
C PHE A 340 16.63 -2.23 19.04
N ALA A 341 16.94 -1.27 19.90
CA ALA A 341 17.09 -1.51 21.33
C ALA A 341 15.75 -1.88 22.00
N ARG A 342 14.64 -1.22 21.61
CA ARG A 342 13.32 -1.46 22.20
C ARG A 342 12.62 -2.71 21.65
N PHE A 343 12.88 -3.05 20.39
CA PHE A 343 12.23 -4.14 19.65
C PHE A 343 13.29 -5.12 19.15
N PRO A 344 13.67 -6.15 19.94
CA PRO A 344 14.83 -7.01 19.66
C PRO A 344 14.79 -7.71 18.29
N GLY A 345 13.60 -8.06 17.78
CA GLY A 345 13.44 -8.68 16.45
C GLY A 345 13.65 -7.74 15.26
N ALA A 346 13.65 -6.42 15.48
CA ALA A 346 13.71 -5.44 14.40
C ALA A 346 15.09 -5.36 13.73
N ALA A 347 16.18 -5.44 14.50
CA ALA A 347 17.55 -5.38 13.98
C ALA A 347 17.89 -6.54 13.02
N PRO A 348 17.71 -7.83 13.41
CA PRO A 348 17.97 -8.94 12.49
C PRO A 348 17.03 -8.91 11.28
N ALA A 349 15.74 -8.60 11.47
CA ALA A 349 14.80 -8.49 10.35
C ALA A 349 15.18 -7.37 9.36
N TYR A 350 15.69 -6.24 9.86
CA TYR A 350 16.20 -5.16 9.03
C TYR A 350 17.44 -5.59 8.24
N ALA A 351 18.40 -6.22 8.90
CA ALA A 351 19.64 -6.69 8.26
C ALA A 351 19.34 -7.72 7.17
N ALA A 352 18.51 -8.73 7.47
CA ALA A 352 18.07 -9.74 6.52
C ALA A 352 17.36 -9.12 5.32
N ARG A 353 16.43 -8.18 5.56
CA ARG A 353 15.71 -7.46 4.49
C ARG A 353 16.66 -6.70 3.56
N LEU A 354 17.63 -5.99 4.13
CA LEU A 354 18.62 -5.23 3.37
C LEU A 354 19.56 -6.15 2.59
N ALA A 355 20.00 -7.26 3.19
CA ALA A 355 20.84 -8.27 2.52
C ALA A 355 20.10 -8.88 1.31
N ALA A 356 18.86 -9.34 1.51
CA ALA A 356 18.04 -9.91 0.44
C ALA A 356 17.80 -8.93 -0.70
N TRP A 357 17.49 -7.67 -0.38
CA TRP A 357 17.32 -6.64 -1.40
C TRP A 357 18.62 -6.38 -2.17
N ARG A 358 19.76 -6.26 -1.48
CA ARG A 358 21.07 -6.07 -2.13
C ARG A 358 21.42 -7.23 -3.07
N ALA A 359 21.21 -8.46 -2.62
CA ALA A 359 21.44 -9.66 -3.44
C ALA A 359 20.54 -9.67 -4.68
N ALA A 360 19.24 -9.42 -4.53
CA ALA A 360 18.30 -9.35 -5.64
C ALA A 360 18.65 -8.23 -6.65
N THR A 361 18.99 -7.04 -6.15
CA THR A 361 19.40 -5.90 -6.99
C THR A 361 20.70 -6.20 -7.73
N GLN A 362 21.69 -6.81 -7.06
CA GLN A 362 22.94 -7.20 -7.71
C GLN A 362 22.70 -8.28 -8.78
N ARG A 363 21.88 -9.29 -8.51
CA ARG A 363 21.51 -10.32 -9.51
C ARG A 363 20.89 -9.70 -10.78
N GLN A 364 20.05 -8.67 -10.62
CA GLN A 364 19.48 -7.93 -11.76
C GLN A 364 20.54 -7.11 -12.51
N ALA A 365 21.42 -6.41 -11.78
CA ALA A 365 22.51 -5.63 -12.37
C ALA A 365 23.49 -6.54 -13.14
N LEU A 366 23.93 -7.66 -12.56
CA LEU A 366 24.79 -8.65 -13.23
C LEU A 366 24.17 -9.14 -14.53
N TRP A 367 22.89 -9.46 -14.53
CA TRP A 367 22.20 -9.88 -15.74
C TRP A 367 22.24 -8.79 -16.82
N ARG A 368 21.88 -7.55 -16.45
CA ARG A 368 21.77 -6.42 -17.38
C ARG A 368 23.11 -5.94 -17.90
N ASP A 369 24.11 -5.83 -17.03
CA ASP A 369 25.34 -5.07 -17.25
C ASP A 369 26.57 -5.97 -17.49
N VAL A 370 26.49 -7.26 -17.14
CA VAL A 370 27.64 -8.17 -17.23
C VAL A 370 27.32 -9.37 -18.14
N ILE A 371 26.34 -10.18 -17.78
CA ILE A 371 26.06 -11.46 -18.45
C ILE A 371 25.51 -11.24 -19.86
N LYS A 372 24.44 -10.44 -20.00
CA LYS A 372 23.78 -10.22 -21.30
C LYS A 372 24.66 -9.44 -22.29
N PRO A 373 25.40 -8.38 -21.89
CA PRO A 373 26.27 -7.64 -22.80
C PRO A 373 27.53 -8.41 -23.23
N ALA A 374 28.03 -9.33 -22.41
CA ALA A 374 29.23 -10.11 -22.74
C ALA A 374 29.03 -11.09 -23.91
N VAL A 375 27.78 -11.42 -24.26
CA VAL A 375 27.47 -12.21 -25.47
C VAL A 375 27.32 -11.26 -26.67
N PRO A 376 28.15 -11.38 -27.72
CA PRO A 376 28.08 -10.52 -28.90
C PRO A 376 26.66 -10.46 -29.51
N ALA A 377 26.29 -9.31 -30.05
CA ALA A 377 25.04 -9.19 -30.80
C ALA A 377 25.09 -10.13 -32.03
N ALA A 378 23.94 -10.68 -32.41
CA ALA A 378 23.85 -11.39 -33.69
C ALA A 378 24.06 -10.37 -34.82
N ASP A 379 24.82 -10.75 -35.85
CA ASP A 379 25.01 -9.89 -37.01
C ASP A 379 23.65 -9.50 -37.59
N PRO A 380 23.45 -8.24 -38.04
CA PRO A 380 22.20 -7.79 -38.64
C PRO A 380 21.74 -8.65 -39.83
N GLY A 381 22.67 -9.34 -40.50
CA GLY A 381 22.41 -10.29 -41.59
C GLY A 381 22.27 -11.77 -41.17
N GLY A 382 22.46 -12.11 -39.89
CA GLY A 382 22.55 -13.49 -39.39
C GLY A 382 21.22 -14.25 -39.25
N GLY A 383 20.10 -13.66 -39.68
CA GLY A 383 18.78 -14.27 -39.66
C GLY A 383 18.23 -14.61 -38.26
N LEU A 384 17.05 -15.22 -38.24
CA LEU A 384 16.31 -15.56 -37.01
C LEU A 384 17.06 -16.59 -36.15
N GLU A 385 17.86 -17.47 -36.76
CA GLU A 385 18.59 -18.52 -36.05
C GLU A 385 19.72 -17.96 -35.19
N ALA A 386 20.53 -17.03 -35.70
CA ALA A 386 21.60 -16.40 -34.92
C ALA A 386 21.04 -15.65 -33.70
N GLN A 387 19.88 -15.00 -33.85
CA GLN A 387 19.17 -14.37 -32.75
C GLN A 387 18.68 -15.39 -31.71
N GLN A 388 18.12 -16.52 -32.16
CA GLN A 388 17.68 -17.60 -31.27
C GLN A 388 18.86 -18.24 -30.52
N ARG A 389 20.00 -18.47 -31.19
CA ARG A 389 21.23 -18.98 -30.58
C ARG A 389 21.73 -18.06 -29.48
N ARG A 390 21.81 -16.75 -29.76
CA ARG A 390 22.17 -15.74 -28.76
C ARG A 390 21.22 -15.76 -27.57
N GLY A 391 19.91 -15.82 -27.83
CA GLY A 391 18.88 -15.91 -26.79
C GLY A 391 19.07 -17.12 -25.88
N CYS A 392 19.35 -18.29 -26.46
CA CYS A 392 19.62 -19.52 -25.72
C CYS A 392 20.90 -19.40 -24.87
N CYS A 393 21.98 -18.87 -25.44
CA CYS A 393 23.24 -18.64 -24.72
C CYS A 393 23.05 -17.71 -23.51
N CYS A 394 22.42 -16.55 -23.70
CA CYS A 394 22.17 -15.62 -22.60
C CYS A 394 21.28 -16.25 -21.51
N ALA A 395 20.24 -17.00 -21.90
CA ALA A 395 19.37 -17.68 -20.94
C ALA A 395 20.11 -18.77 -20.15
N ALA A 396 20.96 -19.56 -20.79
CA ALA A 396 21.77 -20.59 -20.14
C ALA A 396 22.79 -19.98 -19.18
N LEU A 397 23.54 -18.96 -19.62
CA LEU A 397 24.49 -18.24 -18.76
C LEU A 397 23.81 -17.67 -17.50
N LYS A 398 22.61 -17.10 -17.66
CA LYS A 398 21.83 -16.60 -16.53
C LYS A 398 21.50 -17.71 -15.53
N LYS A 399 21.09 -18.88 -16.01
CA LYS A 399 20.73 -20.03 -15.17
C LYS A 399 21.95 -20.65 -14.48
N ILE A 400 23.03 -20.87 -15.20
CA ILE A 400 24.26 -21.43 -14.65
C ILE A 400 24.81 -20.52 -13.54
N ILE A 401 24.91 -19.22 -13.80
CA ILE A 401 25.55 -18.27 -12.86
C ILE A 401 24.61 -17.91 -11.70
N LEU A 402 23.35 -17.57 -11.97
CA LEU A 402 22.45 -17.02 -10.94
C LEU A 402 21.59 -18.07 -10.25
N ALA A 403 21.38 -19.25 -10.86
CA ALA A 403 20.56 -20.32 -10.32
C ALA A 403 21.35 -21.62 -10.06
N GLY A 404 22.63 -21.69 -10.41
CA GLY A 404 23.46 -22.89 -10.19
C GLY A 404 23.09 -24.09 -11.07
N ASP A 405 22.40 -23.84 -12.19
CA ASP A 405 21.94 -24.90 -13.12
C ASP A 405 23.13 -25.57 -13.83
N ASP A 406 23.23 -26.90 -13.76
CA ASP A 406 24.26 -27.72 -14.40
C ASP A 406 23.77 -28.46 -15.66
N GLY A 407 22.51 -28.25 -16.07
CA GLY A 407 21.84 -28.93 -17.17
C GLY A 407 22.33 -28.55 -18.58
N PHE A 408 23.37 -27.74 -18.70
CA PHE A 408 23.93 -27.26 -19.96
C PHE A 408 25.28 -27.92 -20.24
N GLY A 409 25.28 -29.24 -20.44
CA GLY A 409 26.51 -30.00 -20.76
C GLY A 409 27.49 -30.10 -19.59
N GLY A 410 27.00 -30.15 -18.34
CA GLY A 410 27.82 -30.24 -17.13
C GLY A 410 28.64 -28.98 -16.83
N ILE A 411 28.30 -27.85 -17.47
CA ILE A 411 28.97 -26.57 -17.22
C ILE A 411 28.39 -25.96 -15.95
N VAL A 412 29.23 -25.87 -14.91
CA VAL A 412 28.84 -25.33 -13.60
C VAL A 412 29.57 -24.01 -13.33
N ALA A 413 28.86 -23.07 -12.69
CA ALA A 413 29.44 -21.84 -12.20
C ALA A 413 30.44 -22.12 -11.06
N PRO A 414 31.70 -21.64 -11.14
CA PRO A 414 32.66 -21.83 -10.06
C PRO A 414 32.21 -21.18 -8.74
N PRO A 415 32.51 -21.78 -7.58
CA PRO A 415 32.12 -21.22 -6.28
C PRO A 415 32.67 -19.81 -6.03
N HIS A 416 33.86 -19.48 -6.54
CA HIS A 416 34.50 -18.17 -6.37
C HIS A 416 33.82 -17.02 -7.12
N LEU A 417 32.80 -17.30 -7.95
CA LEU A 417 31.95 -16.25 -8.51
C LEU A 417 31.10 -15.57 -7.43
N LYS A 418 30.91 -16.23 -6.29
CA LYS A 418 30.27 -15.66 -5.11
C LYS A 418 31.34 -15.22 -4.11
N ARG A 419 31.13 -14.06 -3.49
CA ARG A 419 32.00 -13.59 -2.41
C ARG A 419 31.78 -14.47 -1.18
N PRO A 420 32.83 -14.79 -0.40
CA PRO A 420 32.65 -15.51 0.85
C PRO A 420 31.74 -14.68 1.78
N GLY A 421 30.69 -15.31 2.31
CA GLY A 421 29.79 -14.66 3.26
C GLY A 421 30.50 -14.34 4.58
N PRO A 422 30.01 -13.35 5.35
CA PRO A 422 30.51 -13.08 6.69
C PRO A 422 30.12 -14.25 7.63
N GLY A 423 30.88 -15.36 7.59
CA GLY A 423 30.62 -16.51 8.46
C GLY A 423 31.05 -17.89 7.95
N SER A 424 31.55 -18.06 6.71
CA SER A 424 31.92 -19.39 6.21
C SER A 424 33.28 -19.92 6.69
N GLY A 425 33.73 -19.48 7.86
CA GLY A 425 34.89 -20.06 8.55
C GLY A 425 34.42 -21.06 9.60
N SER A 426 34.63 -22.36 9.34
CA SER A 426 34.54 -23.50 10.27
C SER A 426 33.15 -24.11 10.56
N GLY A 427 32.88 -25.23 9.87
CA GLY A 427 32.27 -26.47 10.40
C GLY A 427 31.02 -26.37 11.27
N GLY A 428 29.84 -26.42 10.66
CA GLY A 428 28.57 -26.66 11.35
C GLY A 428 27.75 -27.70 10.58
N VAL A 429 27.38 -28.79 11.27
CA VAL A 429 26.57 -29.91 10.75
C VAL A 429 25.20 -29.38 10.34
N GLY A 430 24.82 -29.60 9.07
CA GLY A 430 23.55 -29.19 8.51
C GLY A 430 22.38 -29.95 9.12
N ASN A 431 21.30 -29.23 9.42
CA ASN A 431 20.00 -29.82 9.71
C ASN A 431 19.15 -29.61 8.44
N ASP A 432 18.99 -30.70 7.68
CA ASP A 432 18.17 -30.75 6.48
C ASP A 432 16.70 -30.80 6.88
N ASN A 433 15.99 -29.69 6.78
CA ASN A 433 14.54 -29.61 6.56
C ASN A 433 14.15 -28.13 6.46
N ASP A 434 14.08 -27.62 5.23
CA ASP A 434 13.13 -26.58 4.81
C ASP A 434 13.23 -26.42 3.28
N ASP A 435 12.29 -27.05 2.58
CA ASP A 435 12.08 -26.97 1.13
C ASP A 435 11.35 -25.65 0.79
N ASP A 436 12.04 -24.51 0.86
CA ASP A 436 11.55 -23.26 0.26
C ASP A 436 12.70 -22.43 -0.37
N ASP A 437 12.68 -22.36 -1.70
CA ASP A 437 13.43 -21.52 -2.64
C ASP A 437 14.58 -20.62 -2.11
N ASN A 438 15.82 -21.09 -2.30
CA ASN A 438 16.98 -20.30 -2.77
C ASN A 438 17.34 -19.03 -1.96
N ASP A 439 17.41 -19.12 -0.63
CA ASP A 439 17.79 -18.03 0.29
C ASP A 439 19.32 -17.79 0.37
N ASP A 440 20.01 -17.88 -0.77
CA ASP A 440 21.41 -17.48 -0.86
C ASP A 440 21.52 -15.98 -1.15
N ASN A 441 21.48 -15.18 -0.08
CA ASN A 441 21.69 -13.73 -0.09
C ASN A 441 23.18 -13.33 -0.29
N THR A 442 24.03 -14.28 -0.68
CA THR A 442 25.44 -14.01 -1.00
C THR A 442 25.57 -13.16 -2.26
N LEU A 443 26.47 -12.17 -2.18
CA LEU A 443 26.80 -11.29 -3.30
C LEU A 443 27.79 -11.96 -4.25
N PHE A 444 27.67 -11.68 -5.54
CA PHE A 444 28.63 -12.09 -6.55
C PHE A 444 29.84 -11.17 -6.61
N ASP A 445 30.98 -11.73 -7.00
CA ASP A 445 32.13 -10.99 -7.47
C ASP A 445 31.92 -10.65 -8.96
N GLU A 446 31.70 -9.37 -9.26
CA GLU A 446 31.38 -8.91 -10.61
C GLU A 446 32.52 -9.18 -11.60
N ASP A 447 33.77 -9.00 -11.18
CA ASP A 447 34.93 -9.16 -12.04
C ASP A 447 35.18 -10.64 -12.34
N ALA A 448 35.01 -11.50 -11.34
CA ALA A 448 35.06 -12.95 -11.54
C ALA A 448 33.96 -13.41 -12.50
N VAL A 449 32.72 -12.91 -12.34
CA VAL A 449 31.60 -13.21 -13.25
C VAL A 449 31.91 -12.74 -14.67
N ARG A 450 32.44 -11.52 -14.82
CA ARG A 450 32.81 -10.95 -16.13
C ARG A 450 33.87 -11.79 -16.84
N ALA A 451 34.95 -12.16 -16.13
CA ALA A 451 36.02 -12.99 -16.65
C ALA A 451 35.50 -14.38 -17.06
N TRP A 452 34.67 -14.98 -16.21
CA TRP A 452 34.11 -16.31 -16.49
C TRP A 452 33.18 -16.30 -17.70
N VAL A 453 32.27 -15.32 -17.83
CA VAL A 453 31.38 -15.23 -18.99
C VAL A 453 32.19 -15.02 -20.28
N ALA A 454 33.18 -14.14 -20.26
CA ALA A 454 34.04 -13.88 -21.42
C ALA A 454 34.76 -15.15 -21.91
N ALA A 455 35.22 -16.00 -20.97
CA ALA A 455 35.89 -17.25 -21.29
C ALA A 455 34.94 -18.38 -21.74
N ASN A 456 33.69 -18.40 -21.27
CA ASN A 456 32.83 -19.59 -21.38
C ASN A 456 31.58 -19.41 -22.29
N TRP A 457 31.24 -18.19 -22.72
CA TRP A 457 29.97 -17.95 -23.43
C TRP A 457 29.79 -18.77 -24.71
N ARG A 458 30.88 -19.06 -25.45
CA ARG A 458 30.83 -19.90 -26.67
C ARG A 458 30.42 -21.33 -26.34
N ARG A 459 31.14 -21.95 -25.40
CA ARG A 459 30.88 -23.32 -24.94
C ARG A 459 29.46 -23.47 -24.38
N VAL A 460 29.03 -22.50 -23.56
CA VAL A 460 27.67 -22.46 -23.03
C VAL A 460 26.64 -22.28 -24.15
N GLY A 461 26.92 -21.43 -25.13
CA GLY A 461 26.05 -21.19 -26.28
C GLY A 461 25.83 -22.43 -27.13
N ASP A 462 26.87 -23.23 -27.37
CA ASP A 462 26.79 -24.48 -28.13
C ASP A 462 25.97 -25.54 -27.37
N ALA A 463 26.27 -25.77 -26.09
CA ALA A 463 25.52 -26.69 -25.24
C ALA A 463 24.03 -26.30 -25.10
N ALA A 464 23.75 -25.01 -24.91
CA ALA A 464 22.38 -24.49 -24.81
C ALA A 464 21.62 -24.63 -26.13
N TRP A 465 22.30 -24.48 -27.26
CA TRP A 465 21.68 -24.66 -28.57
C TRP A 465 21.30 -26.11 -28.85
N GLU A 466 22.21 -27.03 -28.54
CA GLU A 466 21.96 -28.47 -28.65
C GLU A 466 20.79 -28.92 -27.77
N ALA A 467 20.79 -28.51 -26.49
CA ALA A 467 19.68 -28.79 -25.57
C ALA A 467 18.34 -28.25 -26.09
N ASN A 468 18.33 -27.05 -26.69
CA ASN A 468 17.13 -26.48 -27.28
C ASN A 468 16.67 -27.24 -28.54
N ARG A 469 17.59 -27.74 -29.36
CA ARG A 469 17.28 -28.56 -30.56
C ARG A 469 16.66 -29.89 -30.16
N LEU A 470 17.27 -30.62 -29.22
CA LEU A 470 16.75 -31.87 -28.67
C LEU A 470 15.35 -31.68 -28.07
N ARG A 471 15.13 -30.57 -27.34
CA ARG A 471 13.80 -30.22 -26.81
C ARG A 471 12.76 -29.95 -27.91
N LYS A 472 13.15 -29.35 -29.05
CA LYS A 472 12.25 -29.13 -30.19
C LYS A 472 11.92 -30.46 -30.89
N GLU A 473 12.91 -31.32 -31.09
CA GLU A 473 12.74 -32.65 -31.68
C GLU A 473 11.80 -33.52 -30.83
N ALA A 474 11.96 -33.50 -29.49
CA ALA A 474 11.10 -34.23 -28.56
C ALA A 474 9.65 -33.70 -28.51
N LYS A 475 9.41 -32.43 -28.87
CA LYS A 475 8.07 -31.83 -28.88
C LYS A 475 7.26 -32.13 -30.15
N GLY A 476 7.87 -32.73 -31.18
CA GLY A 476 7.23 -33.01 -32.46
C GLY A 476 6.82 -31.74 -33.24
N PRO A 477 6.33 -31.87 -34.48
CA PRO A 477 5.88 -30.73 -35.26
C PRO A 477 4.69 -30.04 -34.59
N PRO A 478 4.59 -28.68 -34.64
CA PRO A 478 3.43 -27.98 -34.12
C PRO A 478 2.17 -28.48 -34.82
N LYS A 479 1.13 -28.84 -34.06
CA LYS A 479 -0.19 -29.17 -34.61
C LYS A 479 -0.65 -27.97 -35.45
N ARG A 480 -0.70 -28.12 -36.78
CA ARG A 480 -1.34 -27.15 -37.68
C ARG A 480 -2.82 -27.09 -37.28
N THR A 481 -3.23 -26.01 -36.64
CA THR A 481 -4.65 -25.65 -36.58
C THR A 481 -5.09 -25.30 -37.99
N VAL A 482 -5.98 -26.11 -38.54
CA VAL A 482 -6.70 -25.83 -39.79
C VAL A 482 -7.66 -24.69 -39.50
N SER A 483 -7.24 -23.45 -39.75
CA SER A 483 -8.14 -22.34 -40.02
C SER A 483 -7.45 -21.42 -41.02
N GLY A 484 -7.71 -21.68 -42.29
CA GLY A 484 -7.15 -20.92 -43.41
C GLY A 484 -7.74 -21.47 -44.69
N GLN A 485 -9.03 -21.18 -44.91
CA GLN A 485 -9.69 -21.41 -46.19
C GLN A 485 -8.92 -20.68 -47.28
N GLU A 486 -8.72 -21.41 -48.38
CA GLU A 486 -8.27 -20.95 -49.67
C GLU A 486 -9.10 -19.75 -50.14
N LYS A 487 -8.42 -18.67 -50.53
CA LYS A 487 -8.92 -17.77 -51.57
C LYS A 487 -8.01 -17.97 -52.79
N GLN A 488 -8.48 -18.82 -53.68
CA GLN A 488 -7.95 -18.96 -55.03
C GLN A 488 -8.25 -17.68 -55.83
N SER A 489 -7.22 -17.30 -56.57
CA SER A 489 -7.13 -16.18 -57.49
C SER A 489 -8.12 -16.33 -58.64
N ALA A 490 -8.87 -15.27 -58.93
CA ALA A 490 -9.62 -15.09 -60.16
C ALA A 490 -9.45 -13.63 -60.61
N GLU A 491 -8.33 -13.35 -61.28
CA GLU A 491 -8.13 -12.16 -62.11
C GLU A 491 -6.83 -12.35 -62.89
N ASP A 492 -6.94 -12.94 -64.08
CA ASP A 492 -6.01 -12.78 -65.20
C ASP A 492 -6.62 -13.45 -66.44
N ALA A 493 -7.55 -12.76 -67.10
CA ALA A 493 -7.95 -13.02 -68.50
C ALA A 493 -8.86 -11.90 -69.04
N ALA A 494 -8.31 -10.71 -69.30
CA ALA A 494 -8.84 -9.79 -70.32
C ALA A 494 -7.81 -8.70 -70.62
N GLY A 495 -7.20 -8.74 -71.82
CA GLY A 495 -6.39 -7.63 -72.30
C GLY A 495 -5.32 -7.97 -73.34
N GLU A 496 -5.61 -8.82 -74.32
CA GLU A 496 -4.82 -8.91 -75.53
C GLU A 496 -5.17 -7.73 -76.44
N VAL A 497 -4.21 -6.83 -76.66
CA VAL A 497 -4.25 -5.78 -77.68
C VAL A 497 -3.25 -6.16 -78.76
N VAL A 498 -3.74 -6.61 -79.91
CA VAL A 498 -3.00 -6.51 -81.19
C VAL A 498 -3.97 -6.06 -82.29
N ALA A 499 -3.47 -5.07 -83.05
CA ALA A 499 -3.86 -4.54 -84.36
C ALA A 499 -4.78 -5.43 -85.22
N GLY A 500 -5.72 -4.92 -86.01
CA GLY A 500 -5.68 -3.66 -86.76
C GLY A 500 -5.52 -3.95 -88.25
N ALA A 501 -6.49 -3.46 -89.02
CA ALA A 501 -6.53 -3.23 -90.47
C ALA A 501 -7.02 -4.38 -91.38
N GLY A 502 -8.17 -4.12 -92.03
CA GLY A 502 -8.53 -4.73 -93.32
C GLY A 502 -9.04 -6.15 -93.27
#